data_AF-A0A2D5GQJ2-F1
#
_entry.id   AF-A0A2D5GQJ2-F1
#
_cell.length_a   1.000
_cell.length_b   1.000
_cell.length_c   1.000
_cell.angle_alpha   90.00
_cell.angle_beta   90.00
_cell.angle_gamma   90.00
#
_symmetry.space_group_name_H-M   'P 1'
#
loop_
_entity.id
_entity.type
_entity.pdbx_description
1 polymer ?
#
loop_
_entity_poly.entity_id
_entity_poly.type
_entity_poly.pdbx_seq_one_letter_code
_entity_poly.pdbx_strand_id
1 'polypeptide(L)'
;MAKNKKKQGRMSRVTPDMITGMYIMREGGLTFKNIAKTCGVSVCTVHNVKKAGWDFEQYRALVTGQIDRWKARKARKNTKSVQQNTVTTSGSALTISGNGDTGMTAFYTDDFDSFTKRLNTVETKLDALLNAFKGLNLV
;
A
#
# COMPACT_ATOMS: atom_id res chain seq x y z
N MET A 1 -24.89 -11.25 30.70
CA MET A 1 -24.89 -11.52 29.24
C MET A 1 -24.68 -10.22 28.47
N ALA A 2 -23.46 -9.98 27.98
CA ALA A 2 -23.11 -8.76 27.26
C ALA A 2 -23.67 -8.80 25.83
N LYS A 3 -24.55 -7.85 25.47
CA LYS A 3 -25.12 -7.72 24.13
C LYS A 3 -24.03 -7.23 23.17
N ASN A 4 -23.48 -8.17 22.38
CA ASN A 4 -22.52 -7.88 21.33
C ASN A 4 -23.22 -7.10 20.20
N LYS A 5 -23.23 -5.76 20.31
CA LYS A 5 -23.72 -4.87 19.24
C LYS A 5 -22.75 -4.97 18.07
N LYS A 6 -23.05 -5.84 17.10
CA LYS A 6 -22.39 -5.85 15.79
C LYS A 6 -22.39 -4.42 15.27
N LYS A 7 -21.22 -3.79 15.19
CA LYS A 7 -21.03 -2.49 14.55
C LYS A 7 -21.23 -2.69 13.05
N GLN A 8 -22.49 -2.81 12.62
CA GLN A 8 -22.84 -2.67 11.21
C GLN A 8 -22.31 -1.32 10.79
N GLY A 9 -21.37 -1.31 9.83
CA GLY A 9 -20.78 -0.08 9.32
C GLY A 9 -21.93 0.87 8.98
N ARG A 10 -21.89 2.09 9.53
CA ARG A 10 -22.93 3.11 9.34
C ARG A 10 -23.10 3.34 7.84
N MET A 11 -24.02 2.62 7.21
CA MET A 11 -24.55 2.98 5.90
C MET A 11 -25.13 4.39 6.02
N SER A 12 -25.05 5.14 4.93
CA SER A 12 -25.53 6.52 4.83
C SER A 12 -26.86 6.66 5.57
N ARG A 13 -26.97 7.68 6.43
CA ARG A 13 -28.18 8.05 7.19
C ARG A 13 -29.36 8.46 6.27
N VAL A 14 -29.26 8.19 4.98
CA VAL A 14 -30.21 8.55 3.94
C VAL A 14 -31.18 7.39 3.73
N THR A 15 -32.47 7.67 3.89
CA THR A 15 -33.57 6.74 3.63
C THR A 15 -34.24 7.07 2.29
N PRO A 16 -35.00 6.12 1.68
CA PRO A 16 -35.77 6.37 0.47
C PRO A 16 -36.72 7.56 0.63
N ASP A 17 -37.50 7.61 1.71
CA ASP A 17 -38.43 8.71 2.00
C ASP A 17 -37.74 10.07 2.06
N MET A 18 -36.50 10.10 2.58
CA MET A 18 -35.73 11.32 2.65
C MET A 18 -35.28 11.80 1.27
N ILE A 19 -34.97 10.89 0.34
CA ILE A 19 -34.66 11.25 -1.06
C ILE A 19 -35.90 11.82 -1.75
N THR A 20 -37.07 11.19 -1.56
CA THR A 20 -38.35 11.72 -2.07
C THR A 20 -38.62 13.12 -1.51
N GLY A 21 -38.41 13.33 -0.21
CA GLY A 21 -38.52 14.65 0.42
C GLY A 21 -37.54 15.68 -0.16
N MET A 22 -36.29 15.29 -0.42
CA MET A 22 -35.30 16.16 -1.08
C MET A 22 -35.73 16.56 -2.50
N TYR A 23 -36.31 15.63 -3.25
CA TYR A 23 -36.82 15.89 -4.60
C TYR A 23 -37.98 16.90 -4.57
N ILE A 24 -38.99 16.67 -3.72
CA ILE A 24 -40.14 17.57 -3.57
C ILE A 24 -39.68 18.98 -3.17
N MET A 25 -38.77 19.09 -2.20
CA MET A 25 -38.21 20.39 -1.80
C MET A 25 -37.46 21.08 -2.94
N ARG A 26 -36.78 20.30 -3.80
CA ARG A 26 -36.05 20.84 -4.94
C ARG A 26 -36.98 21.37 -6.02
N GLU A 27 -38.04 20.63 -6.33
CA GLU A 27 -39.09 21.08 -7.26
C GLU A 27 -39.82 22.31 -6.70
N GLY A 28 -39.99 22.39 -5.37
CA GLY A 28 -40.49 23.58 -4.67
C GLY A 28 -39.52 24.79 -4.66
N GLY A 29 -38.39 24.72 -5.37
CA GLY A 29 -37.45 25.83 -5.53
C GLY A 29 -36.45 26.02 -4.39
N LEU A 30 -36.39 25.11 -3.41
CA LEU A 30 -35.43 25.25 -2.31
C LEU A 30 -33.98 25.07 -2.79
N THR A 31 -33.09 25.82 -2.15
CA THR A 31 -31.65 25.69 -2.36
C THR A 31 -31.11 24.41 -1.72
N PHE A 32 -30.04 23.83 -2.27
CA PHE A 32 -29.43 22.63 -1.68
C PHE A 32 -28.94 22.83 -0.24
N LYS A 33 -28.56 24.06 0.13
CA LYS A 33 -28.18 24.40 1.51
C LYS A 33 -29.37 24.25 2.46
N ASN A 34 -30.55 24.76 2.05
CA ASN A 34 -31.76 24.67 2.87
C ASN A 34 -32.25 23.23 2.96
N ILE A 35 -32.26 22.48 1.84
CA ILE A 35 -32.62 21.05 1.83
C ILE A 35 -31.71 20.24 2.76
N ALA A 36 -30.40 20.48 2.71
CA ALA A 36 -29.43 19.80 3.57
C ALA A 36 -29.70 20.08 5.05
N LYS A 37 -30.01 21.34 5.40
CA LYS A 37 -30.37 21.74 6.76
C LYS A 37 -31.65 21.07 7.24
N THR A 38 -32.70 21.05 6.42
CA THR A 38 -34.00 20.43 6.74
C THR A 38 -33.87 18.91 6.93
N CYS A 39 -33.14 18.23 6.06
CA CYS A 39 -32.93 16.78 6.14
C CYS A 39 -31.84 16.37 7.16
N GLY A 40 -31.12 17.31 7.77
CA GLY A 40 -30.02 17.01 8.69
C GLY A 40 -28.86 16.25 8.02
N VAL A 41 -28.58 16.54 6.76
CA VAL A 41 -27.48 15.93 5.98
C VAL A 41 -26.49 16.97 5.47
N SER A 42 -25.35 16.52 4.95
CA SER A 42 -24.39 17.41 4.30
C SER A 42 -24.90 17.86 2.92
N VAL A 43 -24.48 19.05 2.49
CA VAL A 43 -24.77 19.54 1.12
C VAL A 43 -24.22 18.60 0.05
N CYS A 44 -23.05 17.99 0.30
CA CYS A 44 -22.48 16.97 -0.58
C CYS A 44 -23.40 15.75 -0.74
N THR A 45 -24.09 15.34 0.33
CA THR A 45 -25.08 14.26 0.27
C THR A 45 -26.20 14.61 -0.71
N VAL A 46 -26.76 15.82 -0.63
CA VAL A 46 -27.82 16.28 -1.54
C VAL A 46 -27.32 16.30 -2.99
N HIS A 47 -26.08 16.73 -3.23
CA HIS A 47 -25.49 16.67 -4.57
C HIS A 47 -25.33 15.24 -5.09
N ASN A 48 -24.94 14.28 -4.24
CA ASN A 48 -24.85 12.88 -4.62
C ASN A 48 -26.23 12.29 -4.95
N VAL A 49 -27.26 12.64 -4.17
CA VAL A 49 -28.64 12.25 -4.45
C VAL A 49 -29.11 12.83 -5.80
N LYS A 50 -28.81 14.10 -6.07
CA LYS A 50 -29.08 14.72 -7.39
C LYS A 50 -28.35 13.99 -8.52
N LYS A 51 -27.07 13.66 -8.35
CA LYS A 51 -26.28 12.91 -9.36
C LYS A 51 -26.84 11.52 -9.63
N ALA A 52 -27.44 10.90 -8.62
CA ALA A 52 -28.14 9.63 -8.72
C ALA A 52 -29.56 9.75 -9.29
N GLY A 53 -29.99 10.95 -9.70
CA GLY A 53 -31.32 11.15 -10.29
C GLY A 53 -32.46 11.06 -9.29
N TRP A 54 -32.22 11.34 -8.00
CA TRP A 54 -33.22 11.19 -6.93
C TRP A 54 -33.74 9.76 -6.73
N ASP A 55 -32.96 8.77 -7.16
CA ASP A 55 -33.26 7.36 -6.95
C ASP A 55 -32.38 6.78 -5.82
N PHE A 56 -33.01 6.00 -4.94
CA PHE A 56 -32.32 5.43 -3.77
C PHE A 56 -31.32 4.34 -4.14
N GLU A 57 -31.66 3.46 -5.09
CA GLU A 57 -30.76 2.37 -5.50
C GLU A 57 -29.55 2.92 -6.26
N GLN A 58 -29.76 3.90 -7.14
CA GLN A 58 -28.68 4.61 -7.82
C GLN A 58 -27.79 5.37 -6.82
N TYR A 59 -28.39 6.02 -5.83
CA TYR A 59 -27.65 6.71 -4.77
C TYR A 59 -26.79 5.72 -3.97
N ARG A 60 -27.37 4.58 -3.58
CA ARG A 60 -26.71 3.53 -2.83
C ARG A 60 -25.55 2.93 -3.63
N ALA A 61 -25.74 2.64 -4.92
CA ALA A 61 -24.70 2.13 -5.80
C ALA A 61 -23.54 3.13 -5.93
N LEU A 62 -23.86 4.42 -6.12
CA LEU A 62 -22.88 5.50 -6.24
C LEU A 62 -22.02 5.62 -4.97
N VAL A 63 -22.66 5.68 -3.79
CA VAL A 63 -21.96 5.81 -2.50
C VAL A 63 -21.15 4.57 -2.19
N THR A 64 -21.68 3.38 -2.47
CA THR A 64 -20.95 2.10 -2.27
C THR A 64 -19.70 2.06 -3.14
N GLY A 65 -19.81 2.41 -4.43
CA GLY A 65 -18.66 2.49 -5.32
C GLY A 65 -17.63 3.56 -4.91
N GLN A 66 -18.06 4.67 -4.32
CA GLN A 66 -17.14 5.66 -3.74
C GLN A 66 -16.36 5.09 -2.53
N ILE A 67 -17.05 4.38 -1.64
CA ILE A 67 -16.43 3.73 -0.47
C ILE A 67 -15.45 2.64 -0.92
N ASP A 68 -15.80 1.82 -1.89
CA ASP A 68 -14.94 0.75 -2.38
C ASP A 68 -13.69 1.28 -3.07
N ARG A 69 -13.83 2.34 -3.88
CA ARG A 69 -12.66 3.06 -4.43
C ARG A 69 -11.77 3.64 -3.35
N TRP A 70 -12.35 4.19 -2.28
CA TRP A 70 -11.58 4.72 -1.15
C TRP A 70 -10.84 3.60 -0.40
N LYS A 71 -11.50 2.46 -0.14
CA LYS A 71 -10.89 1.28 0.49
C LYS A 71 -9.75 0.72 -0.38
N ALA A 72 -9.96 0.57 -1.69
CA ALA A 72 -8.94 0.12 -2.63
C ALA A 72 -7.74 1.09 -2.66
N ARG A 73 -7.98 2.41 -2.62
CA ARG A 73 -6.92 3.42 -2.54
C ARG A 73 -6.14 3.34 -1.23
N LYS A 74 -6.82 3.11 -0.10
CA LYS A 74 -6.18 2.87 1.20
C LYS A 74 -5.30 1.61 1.18
N ALA A 75 -5.81 0.51 0.65
CA ALA A 75 -5.04 -0.73 0.51
C ALA A 75 -3.77 -0.51 -0.31
N ARG A 76 -3.87 0.13 -1.47
CA ARG A 76 -2.71 0.44 -2.34
C ARG A 76 -1.64 1.29 -1.64
N LYS A 77 -2.04 2.26 -0.80
CA LYS A 77 -1.07 3.07 -0.05
C LYS A 77 -0.31 2.23 0.97
N ASN A 78 -0.97 1.30 1.65
CA ASN A 78 -0.30 0.36 2.55
C ASN A 78 0.60 -0.65 1.81
N THR A 79 0.25 -1.04 0.58
CA THR A 79 1.09 -1.96 -0.21
C THR A 79 2.32 -1.27 -0.79
N LYS A 80 2.21 0.00 -1.21
CA LYS A 80 3.37 0.77 -1.72
C LYS A 80 4.43 1.04 -0.64
N SER A 81 4.04 1.19 0.62
CA SER A 81 5.01 1.26 1.73
C SER A 81 5.70 -0.07 2.03
N VAL A 82 5.14 -1.21 1.60
CA VAL A 82 5.76 -2.53 1.75
C VAL A 82 6.66 -2.86 0.55
N GLN A 83 6.25 -2.51 -0.67
CA GLN A 83 7.08 -2.75 -1.87
C GLN A 83 8.32 -1.85 -1.97
N GLN A 84 8.36 -0.71 -1.27
CA GLN A 84 9.56 0.14 -1.21
C GLN A 84 10.72 -0.48 -0.41
N ASN A 85 10.48 -1.53 0.38
CA ASN A 85 11.52 -2.26 1.12
C ASN A 85 11.60 -3.73 0.67
N THR A 86 11.50 -4.01 -0.63
CA THR A 86 11.83 -5.34 -1.13
C THR A 86 13.35 -5.43 -1.24
N VAL A 87 14.00 -5.93 -0.18
CA VAL A 87 15.41 -6.31 -0.23
C VAL A 87 15.50 -7.59 -1.07
N THR A 88 15.79 -7.43 -2.35
CA THR A 88 16.07 -8.56 -3.24
C THR A 88 17.56 -8.88 -3.12
N THR A 89 17.91 -9.85 -2.28
CA THR A 89 19.27 -10.43 -2.26
C THR A 89 19.40 -11.44 -3.39
N SER A 90 19.81 -10.97 -4.57
CA SER A 90 20.23 -11.84 -5.67
C SER A 90 21.73 -11.64 -5.88
N GLY A 91 22.55 -12.56 -5.39
CA GLY A 91 23.97 -12.69 -5.73
C GLY A 91 24.82 -11.43 -5.52
N SER A 92 25.51 -11.36 -4.39
CA SER A 92 26.66 -10.48 -4.10
C SER A 92 26.46 -8.95 -4.19
N ALA A 93 25.30 -8.43 -4.60
CA ALA A 93 25.02 -7.00 -4.62
C ALA A 93 23.70 -6.67 -3.91
N LEU A 94 23.74 -5.75 -2.94
CA LEU A 94 22.56 -5.19 -2.29
C LEU A 94 22.10 -3.97 -3.09
N THR A 95 21.00 -4.11 -3.84
CA THR A 95 20.42 -3.00 -4.61
C THR A 95 19.28 -2.35 -3.82
N ILE A 96 19.47 -1.12 -3.35
CA ILE A 96 18.41 -0.30 -2.73
C ILE A 96 17.85 0.65 -3.80
N SER A 97 16.62 0.39 -4.26
CA SER A 97 15.93 1.22 -5.25
C SER A 97 14.89 2.11 -4.56
N GLY A 98 15.11 3.43 -4.55
CA GLY A 98 14.15 4.43 -4.10
C GLY A 98 13.64 5.28 -5.28
N ASN A 99 12.35 5.64 -5.28
CA ASN A 99 11.75 6.56 -6.26
C ASN A 99 12.03 8.03 -5.91
N GLY A 100 13.30 8.37 -5.71
CA GLY A 100 13.78 9.73 -5.52
C GLY A 100 15.19 9.81 -6.07
N ASP A 101 15.45 10.83 -6.87
CA ASP A 101 16.68 11.03 -7.61
C ASP A 101 17.94 10.75 -6.78
N THR A 102 18.93 10.13 -7.42
CA THR A 102 20.24 9.70 -6.90
C THR A 102 20.24 8.31 -6.25
N GLY A 103 20.18 7.27 -7.08
CA GLY A 103 20.65 5.95 -6.70
C GLY A 103 22.16 6.00 -6.46
N MET A 104 22.56 6.10 -5.19
CA MET A 104 23.96 5.96 -4.79
C MET A 104 24.27 4.47 -4.60
N THR A 105 25.00 3.89 -5.54
CA THR A 105 25.59 2.55 -5.38
C THR A 105 26.88 2.68 -4.57
N ALA A 106 26.83 2.38 -3.27
CA ALA A 106 28.03 2.25 -2.45
C ALA A 106 28.64 0.85 -2.69
N PHE A 107 29.65 0.77 -3.54
CA PHE A 107 30.46 -0.44 -3.68
C PHE A 107 31.46 -0.51 -2.53
N TYR A 108 31.26 -1.43 -1.58
CA TYR A 108 32.34 -1.86 -0.69
C TYR A 108 33.16 -2.91 -1.44
N THR A 109 34.10 -2.46 -2.27
CA THR A 109 34.99 -3.35 -3.05
C THR A 109 36.23 -3.80 -2.28
N ASP A 110 36.62 -3.08 -1.21
CA ASP A 110 37.92 -3.32 -0.58
C ASP A 110 38.02 -4.64 0.21
N ASP A 111 36.91 -5.15 0.76
CA ASP A 111 36.95 -6.34 1.63
C ASP A 111 36.92 -7.67 0.86
N PHE A 112 36.27 -7.74 -0.31
CA PHE A 112 36.15 -8.98 -1.07
C PHE A 112 37.47 -9.36 -1.77
N ASP A 113 38.17 -8.38 -2.33
CA ASP A 113 39.48 -8.62 -2.96
C ASP A 113 40.54 -9.01 -1.92
N SER A 114 40.48 -8.41 -0.73
CA SER A 114 41.33 -8.77 0.41
C SER A 114 41.08 -10.22 0.86
N PHE A 115 39.82 -10.65 0.94
CA PHE A 115 39.47 -12.04 1.27
C PHE A 115 39.97 -13.02 0.21
N THR A 116 39.74 -12.72 -1.07
CA THR A 116 40.13 -13.58 -2.20
C THR A 116 41.66 -13.74 -2.26
N LYS A 117 42.41 -12.65 -2.03
CA LYS A 117 43.87 -12.68 -1.98
C LYS A 117 44.40 -13.50 -0.81
N ARG A 118 43.73 -13.43 0.35
CA ARG A 118 44.08 -14.27 1.52
C ARG A 118 43.80 -15.75 1.26
N LEU A 119 42.73 -16.09 0.56
CA LEU A 119 42.36 -17.46 0.23
C LEU A 119 43.39 -18.12 -0.71
N ASN A 120 43.75 -17.42 -1.79
CA ASN A 120 44.80 -17.89 -2.71
C ASN A 120 46.17 -18.04 -2.01
N THR A 121 46.46 -17.20 -1.02
CA THR A 121 47.68 -17.30 -0.21
C THR A 121 47.68 -18.52 0.72
N VAL A 122 46.50 -18.95 1.19
CA VAL A 122 46.37 -20.16 2.02
C VAL A 122 46.51 -21.41 1.15
N GLU A 123 45.91 -21.44 -0.03
CA GLU A 123 46.00 -22.56 -0.97
C GLU A 123 47.44 -22.82 -1.41
N THR A 124 48.16 -21.77 -1.81
CA THR A 124 49.58 -21.87 -2.18
C THR A 124 50.47 -22.36 -1.04
N LYS A 125 50.19 -21.98 0.20
CA LYS A 125 50.91 -22.49 1.38
C LYS A 125 50.57 -23.95 1.68
N LEU A 126 49.34 -24.36 1.46
CA LEU A 126 48.90 -25.75 1.64
C LEU A 126 49.57 -26.67 0.63
N ASP A 127 49.66 -26.26 -0.63
CA ASP A 127 50.36 -27.01 -1.68
C ASP A 127 51.85 -27.13 -1.41
N ALA A 128 52.49 -26.05 -0.92
CA ALA A 128 53.89 -26.09 -0.52
C ALA A 128 54.14 -27.08 0.63
N LEU A 129 53.25 -27.13 1.63
CA LEU A 129 53.32 -28.10 2.72
C LEU A 129 53.09 -29.53 2.25
N LEU A 130 52.12 -29.77 1.38
CA LEU A 130 51.85 -31.09 0.79
C LEU A 130 53.03 -31.60 -0.03
N ASN A 131 53.68 -30.72 -0.81
CA ASN A 131 54.87 -31.07 -1.57
C ASN A 131 56.08 -31.33 -0.67
N ALA A 132 56.24 -30.58 0.41
CA ALA A 132 57.27 -30.85 1.42
C ALA A 132 57.05 -32.20 2.13
N PHE A 133 55.79 -32.55 2.44
CA PHE A 133 55.45 -33.83 3.06
C PHE A 133 55.67 -35.02 2.12
N LYS A 134 55.36 -34.87 0.82
CA LYS A 134 55.67 -35.88 -0.20
C LYS A 134 57.18 -36.06 -0.40
N GLY A 135 57.95 -34.98 -0.30
CA GLY A 135 59.41 -35.02 -0.35
C GLY A 135 60.07 -35.68 0.86
N LEU A 136 59.37 -35.78 2.00
CA LEU A 136 59.87 -36.45 3.21
C LEU A 136 59.72 -37.99 3.21
N ASN A 137 58.97 -38.57 2.27
CA ASN A 137 58.75 -40.02 2.16
C ASN A 137 59.71 -40.71 1.16
N LEU A 138 60.90 -40.16 0.98
CA LEU A 138 62.01 -40.75 0.23
C LEU A 138 63.24 -40.90 1.12
N VAL A 139 63.09 -41.66 2.21
CA VAL A 139 64.12 -42.54 2.81
C VAL A 139 63.38 -43.76 3.37
#